data_AF-A0A1Q8DPS4-F1
#
_entry.id   AF-A0A1Q8DPS4-F1
#
_cell.length_a   1.000
_cell.length_b   1.000
_cell.length_c   1.000
_cell.angle_alpha   90.00
_cell.angle_beta   90.00
_cell.angle_gamma   90.00
#
_symmetry.space_group_name_H-M   'P 1'
#
loop_
_entity.id
_entity.type
_entity.pdbx_description
1 polymer ?
#
loop_
_entity_poly.entity_id
_entity_poly.type
_entity_poly.pdbx_seq_one_letter_code
_entity_poly.pdbx_strand_id
1 'polypeptide(L)'
;MKQLNASTQQNNSIPSMPLIPRMLPLKQVVYYTGLSSTTIYDMLDKRSDRYDSTFPVQVKLSKGRVAWVESEVSQWIENKIIARTQSL
;
A
#
# COMPACT_ATOMS: atom_id res chain seq x y z
N MET A 1 18.52 -49.77 -18.05
CA MET A 1 18.04 -49.09 -16.83
C MET A 1 17.63 -47.69 -17.22
N LYS A 2 16.35 -47.34 -17.03
CA LYS A 2 15.76 -46.07 -17.49
C LYS A 2 16.18 -44.97 -16.52
N GLN A 3 16.83 -43.91 -17.00
CA GLN A 3 16.76 -42.61 -16.33
C GLN A 3 15.78 -41.77 -17.16
N LEU A 4 14.63 -41.48 -16.55
CA LEU A 4 13.62 -40.60 -17.10
C LEU A 4 14.09 -39.15 -16.92
N ASN A 5 14.01 -38.44 -18.03
CA ASN A 5 13.99 -36.99 -18.18
C ASN A 5 12.85 -36.34 -17.39
N ALA A 6 13.14 -35.24 -16.69
CA ALA A 6 12.13 -34.26 -16.30
C ALA A 6 12.73 -32.84 -16.36
N SER A 7 12.89 -32.39 -17.60
CA SER A 7 12.64 -31.04 -18.12
C SER A 7 12.64 -29.86 -17.15
N THR A 8 13.68 -29.03 -17.31
CA THR A 8 13.62 -27.57 -17.42
C THR A 8 12.20 -26.98 -17.49
N GLN A 9 11.80 -26.23 -16.47
CA GLN A 9 10.79 -25.17 -16.63
C GLN A 9 11.41 -23.83 -16.27
N GLN A 10 12.19 -23.30 -17.22
CA GLN A 10 12.23 -21.86 -17.42
C GLN A 10 10.83 -21.44 -17.87
N ASN A 11 9.99 -21.00 -16.93
CA ASN A 11 8.75 -20.29 -17.25
C ASN A 11 9.13 -18.88 -17.72
N ASN A 12 9.34 -18.75 -19.02
CA ASN A 12 9.41 -17.47 -19.69
C ASN A 12 8.04 -17.21 -20.35
N SER A 13 7.51 -15.99 -20.16
CA SER A 13 6.42 -15.37 -20.94
C SER A 13 4.96 -15.58 -20.45
N ILE A 14 4.64 -15.21 -19.20
CA ILE A 14 3.39 -14.46 -19.04
C ILE A 14 3.77 -13.02 -19.41
N PRO A 15 3.19 -12.37 -20.43
CA PRO A 15 3.30 -10.93 -20.54
C PRO A 15 2.74 -10.40 -19.23
N SER A 16 3.59 -9.91 -18.33
CA SER A 16 3.14 -9.41 -17.04
C SER A 16 2.11 -8.36 -17.38
N MET A 17 0.83 -8.64 -17.11
CA MET A 17 -0.18 -7.59 -17.21
C MET A 17 0.39 -6.42 -16.44
N PRO A 18 0.38 -5.20 -17.00
CA PRO A 18 0.78 -4.05 -16.22
C PRO A 18 -0.06 -4.11 -14.94
N LEU A 19 0.61 -4.31 -13.80
CA LEU A 19 -0.04 -4.31 -12.50
C LEU A 19 -0.48 -2.88 -12.28
N ILE A 20 -1.71 -2.57 -12.72
CA ILE A 20 -2.30 -1.25 -12.52
C ILE A 20 -2.49 -1.11 -11.01
N PRO A 21 -1.79 -0.17 -10.34
CA PRO A 21 -1.97 0.00 -8.92
C PRO A 21 -3.41 0.39 -8.63
N ARG A 22 -4.02 -0.28 -7.66
CA ARG A 22 -5.36 0.08 -7.23
C ARG A 22 -5.30 1.35 -6.38
N MET A 23 -6.20 2.28 -6.68
CA MET A 23 -6.29 3.58 -6.01
C MET A 23 -7.47 3.63 -5.04
N LEU A 24 -7.20 3.92 -3.77
CA LEU A 24 -8.19 4.04 -2.70
C LEU A 24 -8.62 5.50 -2.52
N PRO A 25 -9.91 5.85 -2.63
CA PRO A 25 -10.40 7.17 -2.23
C PRO A 25 -10.34 7.32 -0.70
N LEU A 26 -10.39 8.57 -0.21
CA LEU A 26 -10.32 8.89 1.23
C LEU A 26 -11.27 8.04 2.08
N LYS A 27 -12.51 7.81 1.63
CA LYS A 27 -13.49 6.97 2.36
C LYS A 27 -12.99 5.54 2.61
N GLN A 28 -12.26 4.95 1.66
CA GLN A 28 -11.68 3.63 1.85
C GLN A 28 -10.45 3.68 2.75
N VAL A 29 -9.62 4.71 2.65
CA VAL A 29 -8.49 4.88 3.58
C VAL A 29 -8.99 5.02 5.02
N VAL A 30 -10.02 5.82 5.26
CA VAL A 30 -10.74 5.91 6.55
C VAL A 30 -11.23 4.52 7.00
N TYR A 31 -11.88 3.77 6.12
CA TYR A 31 -12.38 2.43 6.44
C TYR A 31 -11.26 1.46 6.84
N TYR A 32 -10.17 1.39 6.09
CA TYR A 32 -9.08 0.45 6.34
C TYR A 32 -8.21 0.82 7.55
N THR A 33 -7.97 2.11 7.76
CA THR A 33 -7.12 2.58 8.86
C THR A 33 -7.89 2.82 10.16
N GLY A 34 -9.22 2.95 10.10
CA GLY A 34 -10.05 3.36 11.23
C GLY A 34 -9.86 4.82 11.64
N LEU A 35 -9.05 5.59 10.91
CA LEU A 35 -8.74 6.99 11.22
C LEU A 35 -9.77 7.93 10.60
N SER A 36 -10.07 9.03 11.30
CA SER A 36 -10.93 10.08 10.75
C SER A 36 -10.25 10.78 9.56
N SER A 37 -11.05 11.40 8.68
CA SER A 37 -10.51 12.20 7.57
C SER A 37 -9.60 13.33 8.05
N THR A 38 -9.95 13.99 9.16
CA THR A 38 -9.12 15.04 9.76
C THR A 38 -7.77 14.47 10.18
N THR A 39 -7.76 13.33 10.88
CA THR A 39 -6.51 12.68 11.29
C THR A 39 -5.64 12.30 10.09
N ILE A 40 -6.23 11.80 9.01
CA ILE A 40 -5.48 11.47 7.78
C ILE A 40 -4.81 12.72 7.20
N TYR A 41 -5.51 13.86 7.13
CA TYR A 41 -4.91 15.10 6.64
C TYR A 41 -3.88 15.69 7.61
N ASP A 42 -4.11 15.60 8.92
CA ASP A 42 -3.16 15.98 9.96
C ASP A 42 -1.86 15.18 9.85
N MET A 43 -1.92 13.90 9.49
CA MET A 43 -0.73 13.06 9.31
C MET A 43 0.10 13.44 8.08
N LEU A 44 -0.51 14.10 7.09
CA LEU A 44 0.17 14.58 5.88
C LEU A 44 0.78 15.97 6.05
N ASP A 45 0.29 16.77 7.00
CA ASP A 45 0.78 18.13 7.25
C ASP A 45 2.00 18.12 8.18
N LYS A 46 3.17 18.53 7.65
CA LYS A 46 4.42 18.65 8.42
C LYS A 46 4.35 19.58 9.63
N ARG A 47 3.33 20.44 9.70
CA ARG A 47 3.11 21.39 10.80
C ARG A 47 2.23 20.82 11.90
N SER A 48 1.56 19.71 11.66
CA SER A 48 0.70 19.04 12.62
C SER A 48 1.53 18.20 13.58
N ASP A 49 1.15 18.19 14.85
CA ASP A 49 1.74 17.30 15.88
C ASP A 49 1.53 15.81 15.57
N ARG A 50 0.59 15.50 14.66
CA ARG A 50 0.30 14.14 14.19
C ARG A 50 1.00 13.79 12.90
N TYR A 51 1.87 14.66 12.37
CA TYR A 51 2.61 14.38 11.14
C TYR A 51 3.31 13.02 11.23
N ASP A 52 3.08 12.18 10.23
CA ASP A 52 3.73 10.88 10.11
C ASP A 52 4.38 10.79 8.72
N SER A 53 5.70 10.93 8.68
CA SER A 53 6.47 10.85 7.42
C SER A 53 6.40 9.48 6.74
N THR A 54 5.92 8.44 7.45
CA THR A 54 5.73 7.10 6.91
C THR A 54 4.34 6.88 6.35
N PHE A 55 3.38 7.79 6.62
CA PHE A 55 2.03 7.66 6.11
C PHE A 55 1.99 7.88 4.59
N PRO A 56 1.23 7.06 3.83
CA PRO A 56 1.19 7.17 2.37
C PRO A 56 0.72 8.54 1.89
N VAL A 57 1.42 9.09 0.90
CA VAL A 57 1.11 10.40 0.32
C VAL A 57 -0.01 10.26 -0.70
N GLN A 58 -0.95 11.21 -0.69
CA GLN A 58 -2.06 11.20 -1.63
C GLN A 58 -1.60 11.52 -3.07
N VAL A 59 -2.16 10.79 -4.04
CA VAL A 59 -2.04 11.03 -5.47
C VAL A 59 -3.22 11.86 -5.95
N LYS A 60 -2.93 13.00 -6.60
CA LYS A 60 -3.95 13.86 -7.21
C LYS A 60 -4.37 13.31 -8.57
N LEU A 61 -5.57 12.72 -8.63
CA LEU A 61 -6.13 12.14 -9.86
C LEU A 61 -6.83 13.19 -10.74
N SER A 62 -7.39 14.25 -10.13
CA SER A 62 -8.01 15.37 -10.84
C SER A 62 -8.03 16.62 -9.95
N LYS A 63 -8.66 17.72 -10.41
CA LYS A 63 -8.80 18.95 -9.64
C LYS A 63 -9.43 18.75 -8.26
N GLY A 64 -10.41 17.85 -8.13
CA GLY A 64 -11.17 17.61 -6.90
C GLY A 64 -11.10 16.19 -6.36
N ARG A 65 -10.23 15.33 -6.91
CA ARG A 65 -10.15 13.93 -6.50
C ARG A 65 -8.70 13.55 -6.20
N VAL A 66 -8.50 13.04 -4.99
CA VAL A 66 -7.26 12.43 -4.52
C VAL A 66 -7.52 10.97 -4.16
N ALA A 67 -6.48 10.16 -4.22
CA ALA A 67 -6.52 8.77 -3.81
C ALA A 67 -5.13 8.33 -3.30
N TRP A 68 -5.08 7.19 -2.64
CA TRP A 68 -3.85 6.56 -2.15
C TRP A 68 -3.62 5.24 -2.87
N VAL A 69 -2.37 4.84 -3.01
CA VAL A 69 -2.06 3.52 -3.59
C VAL A 69 -2.38 2.45 -2.54
N GLU A 70 -3.19 1.45 -2.91
CA GLU A 70 -3.64 0.38 -1.99
C GLU A 70 -2.46 -0.34 -1.33
N SER A 71 -1.41 -0.65 -2.10
CA SER A 71 -0.23 -1.33 -1.58
C SER A 71 0.54 -0.50 -0.55
N GLU A 72 0.62 0.82 -0.70
CA GLU A 72 1.28 1.70 0.26
C GLU A 72 0.49 1.78 1.57
N VAL A 73 -0.85 1.87 1.49
CA VAL A 73 -1.72 1.83 2.68
C VAL A 73 -1.60 0.48 3.40
N SER A 74 -1.62 -0.62 2.65
CA SER A 74 -1.42 -1.97 3.21
C SER A 74 -0.08 -2.09 3.92
N GLN A 75 1.01 -1.65 3.27
CA GLN A 75 2.35 -1.71 3.83
C GLN A 75 2.49 -0.83 5.08
N TRP A 76 1.88 0.35 5.09
CA TRP A 76 1.89 1.21 6.27
C TRP A 76 1.17 0.56 7.46
N ILE A 77 0.01 -0.08 7.24
CA ILE A 77 -0.71 -0.82 8.28
C ILE A 77 0.17 -1.98 8.81
N GLU A 78 0.78 -2.75 7.91
CA GLU A 78 1.67 -3.85 8.29
C GLU A 78 2.86 -3.36 9.12
N ASN A 79 3.48 -2.25 8.75
CA ASN A 79 4.54 -1.63 9.52
C ASN A 79 4.08 -1.24 10.94
N LYS A 80 2.86 -0.70 11.11
CA LYS A 80 2.30 -0.42 12.44
C LYS A 80 2.10 -1.69 13.26
N ILE A 81 1.64 -2.78 12.62
CA ILE A 81 1.47 -4.08 13.28
C ILE A 81 2.83 -4.64 13.72
N ILE A 82 3.85 -4.60 12.86
CA ILE A 82 5.20 -5.08 13.15
C ILE A 82 5.81 -4.25 14.30
N ALA A 83 5.74 -2.93 14.23
CA ALA A 83 6.29 -2.04 15.26
C ALA A 83 5.67 -2.30 16.64
N ARG A 84 4.36 -2.59 16.69
CA ARG A 84 3.68 -3.02 17.93
C ARG A 84 4.25 -4.33 18.47
N THR A 85 4.47 -5.32 17.60
CA THR A 85 4.96 -6.65 18.01
C THR A 85 6.42 -6.63 18.45
N GLN A 86 7.26 -5.77 17.85
CA GLN A 86 8.68 -5.61 18.24
C GLN A 86 8.86 -4.84 19.56
N SER A 87 7.79 -4.24 20.09
CA SER A 87 7.80 -3.48 21.35
C SER A 87 7.32 -4.32 22.55
N LEU A 88 7.16 -5.64 22.38
CA LEU A 88 6.86 -6.64 23.42
C LEU A 88 8.10 -7.50 23.67
#